data_AF-X1NC38-F1
#
_entry.id   AF-X1NC38-F1
#
_cell.length_a   1.000
_cell.length_b   1.000
_cell.length_c   1.000
_cell.angle_alpha   90.00
_cell.angle_beta   90.00
_cell.angle_gamma   90.00
#
_symmetry.space_group_name_H-M   'P 1'
#
loop_
_entity.id
_entity.type
_entity.pdbx_description
1 polymer ?
#
loop_
_entity_poly.entity_id
_entity_poly.type
_entity_poly.pdbx_seq_one_letter_code
_entity_poly.pdbx_strand_id
1 'polypeptide(L)' 'IFGSVNSNKSHFEMGIKDMLEIKSKYEKILDRLITKKLKLADFEQAFKVGGGDIKSIISFG' A
#
# COMPACT_ATOMS: atom_id res chain seq x y z
N ILE A 1 -2.24 3.00 4.02
CA ILE A 1 -3.57 3.00 3.36
C ILE A 1 -3.71 1.73 2.55
N PHE A 2 -4.58 0.81 3.01
CA PHE A 2 -4.98 -0.39 2.27
C PHE A 2 -6.28 -0.04 1.54
N GLY A 3 -6.32 -0.33 0.25
CA GLY A 3 -7.51 -0.17 -0.58
C GLY A 3 -7.55 -1.40 -1.45
N SER A 4 -8.63 -2.15 -1.34
CA SER A 4 -8.89 -3.29 -2.19
C SER A 4 -9.99 -2.88 -3.14
N VAL A 5 -9.67 -2.87 -4.42
CA VAL A 5 -10.57 -2.38 -5.48
C VAL A 5 -11.73 -3.33 -5.74
N ASN A 6 -11.80 -4.50 -5.08
CA ASN A 6 -12.87 -5.48 -5.28
C ASN A 6 -13.08 -6.47 -4.11
N SER A 7 -13.00 -6.01 -2.86
CA SER A 7 -13.31 -6.89 -1.72
C SER A 7 -14.44 -6.35 -0.87
N ASN A 8 -15.31 -7.25 -0.41
CA ASN A 8 -16.38 -6.89 0.52
C ASN A 8 -15.81 -6.44 1.88
N LYS A 9 -16.65 -5.81 2.70
CA LYS A 9 -16.27 -5.27 4.02
C LYS A 9 -15.54 -6.28 4.91
N SER A 10 -16.03 -7.53 4.94
CA SER A 10 -15.45 -8.59 5.78
C SER A 10 -13.98 -8.87 5.43
N HIS A 11 -13.67 -9.03 4.15
CA HIS A 11 -12.29 -9.27 3.70
C HIS A 11 -11.39 -8.07 3.97
N PHE A 12 -11.92 -6.85 3.88
CA PHE A 12 -11.19 -5.65 4.21
C PHE A 12 -10.82 -5.59 5.70
N GLU A 13 -11.77 -5.90 6.59
CA GLU A 13 -11.55 -5.95 8.05
C GLU A 13 -10.56 -7.05 8.43
N MET A 14 -10.65 -8.23 7.80
CA MET A 14 -9.65 -9.30 7.96
C MET A 14 -8.26 -8.82 7.56
N GLY A 15 -8.11 -8.17 6.39
CA GLY A 15 -6.83 -7.64 5.94
C GLY A 15 -6.25 -6.58 6.88
N ILE A 16 -7.07 -5.75 7.53
CA ILE A 16 -6.60 -4.82 8.56
C ILE A 16 -6.03 -5.58 9.75
N LYS A 17 -6.72 -6.62 10.23
CA LYS A 17 -6.29 -7.44 11.36
C LYS A 17 -4.93 -8.09 11.08
N ASP A 18 -4.77 -8.67 9.89
CA ASP A 18 -3.51 -9.31 9.47
C ASP A 18 -2.36 -8.30 9.42
N MET A 19 -2.61 -7.09 8.91
CA MET A 19 -1.59 -6.03 8.86
C MET A 19 -1.19 -5.56 10.26
N LEU A 20 -2.12 -5.45 11.21
CA LEU A 20 -1.78 -5.11 12.60
C LEU A 20 -0.93 -6.20 13.25
N GLU A 21 -1.23 -7.47 12.99
CA GLU A 21 -0.46 -8.60 13.48
C GLU A 21 0.94 -8.65 12.84
N ILE A 22 1.05 -8.41 11.54
CA ILE A 22 2.34 -8.33 10.85
C ILE A 22 3.17 -7.17 11.42
N LYS A 23 2.56 -6.02 11.66
CA LYS A 23 3.24 -4.86 12.24
C LYS A 23 3.78 -5.14 13.65
N SER A 24 3.06 -5.92 14.46
CA SER A 24 3.52 -6.25 15.82
C SER A 24 4.65 -7.29 15.83
N LYS A 25 4.68 -8.20 14.86
CA LYS A 25 5.71 -9.24 14.74
C LYS A 25 6.96 -8.78 13.97
N TYR A 26 6.79 -7.89 13.00
CA TYR A 26 7.84 -7.48 12.07
C TYR A 26 7.84 -5.96 11.94
N GLU A 27 8.64 -5.31 12.77
CA GLU A 27 8.81 -3.87 12.71
C GLU A 27 9.34 -3.45 11.32
N LYS A 28 8.74 -2.43 10.72
CA LYS A 28 9.11 -1.83 9.42
C LYS A 28 8.84 -2.66 8.16
N ILE A 29 8.33 -3.89 8.25
CA ILE A 29 8.10 -4.69 7.03
C ILE A 29 7.01 -4.08 6.14
N LEU A 30 5.96 -3.53 6.74
CA LEU A 30 4.88 -2.87 6.01
C LEU A 30 5.34 -1.60 5.31
N ASP A 31 6.31 -0.89 5.88
CA ASP A 31 6.88 0.31 5.26
C ASP A 31 7.70 -0.04 4.02
N ARG A 32 8.37 -1.20 4.01
CA ARG A 32 9.12 -1.71 2.85
C ARG A 32 8.22 -2.11 1.68
N LEU A 33 6.95 -2.43 1.92
CA LEU A 33 5.99 -2.73 0.86
C LEU A 33 5.65 -1.48 0.04
N ILE A 34 5.79 -0.28 0.61
CA ILE A 34 5.58 0.98 -0.10
C ILE A 34 6.90 1.38 -0.77
N THR A 35 7.08 0.95 -2.02
CA THR A 35 8.32 1.20 -2.77
C THR A 35 8.32 2.56 -3.45
N LYS A 36 7.14 3.16 -3.70
CA LYS A 36 7.02 4.42 -4.42
C LYS A 36 6.03 5.36 -3.72
N LYS A 37 6.47 6.59 -3.45
CA LYS A 37 5.64 7.67 -2.91
C LYS A 37 5.64 8.81 -3.90
N LEU A 38 4.49 9.10 -4.49
CA LEU A 38 4.32 10.11 -5.53
C LEU A 38 3.49 11.27 -5.00
N LYS A 39 3.79 12.48 -5.46
CA LYS A 39 2.89 13.62 -5.28
C LYS A 39 1.73 13.50 -6.25
N LEU A 40 0.61 14.15 -5.95
CA LEU A 40 -0.53 14.19 -6.87
C LEU A 40 -0.15 14.72 -8.26
N ALA A 41 0.73 15.72 -8.34
CA ALA A 41 1.23 16.25 -9.62
C ALA A 41 1.94 15.21 -10.50
N ASP A 42 2.45 14.12 -9.88
CA ASP A 42 3.22 13.06 -10.52
C ASP A 42 2.42 11.75 -10.63
N PHE A 43 1.09 11.78 -10.45
CA PHE A 43 0.28 10.56 -10.33
C PHE A 43 0.39 9.62 -11.54
N GLU A 44 0.61 10.15 -12.74
CA GLU A 44 0.79 9.36 -13.95
C GLU A 44 1.96 8.36 -13.84
N GLN A 45 2.98 8.69 -13.04
CA GLN A 45 4.11 7.80 -12.78
C GLN A 45 3.70 6.52 -12.01
N ALA A 46 2.53 6.49 -11.39
CA ALA A 46 2.00 5.31 -10.69
C ALA A 46 1.63 4.18 -11.67
N PHE A 47 1.32 4.52 -12.93
CA PHE A 47 0.93 3.56 -13.97
C PHE A 47 2.11 3.08 -14.82
N LYS A 48 3.28 3.72 -14.68
CA LYS A 48 4.50 3.28 -15.37
C LYS A 48 5.08 2.09 -14.62
N VAL A 49 5.23 0.96 -15.31
CA VAL A 49 5.83 -0.26 -14.76
C VAL A 49 7.33 -0.03 -14.60
N GLY A 50 7.78 0.15 -13.35
CA GLY A 50 9.19 0.06 -12.97
C GLY A 50 9.51 -1.37 -12.53
N GLY A 51 10.70 -1.88 -12.87
CA GLY A 51 11.15 -3.17 -12.35
C GLY A 51 11.35 -3.09 -10.83
N GLY A 52 10.70 -3.97 -10.08
CA GLY A 52 10.89 -4.10 -8.62
C GLY A 52 9.95 -3.25 -7.75
N ASP A 53 8.98 -2.54 -8.32
CA ASP A 53 7.97 -1.82 -7.55
C ASP A 53 6.91 -2.77 -6.98
N ILE A 54 6.60 -2.65 -5.68
CA ILE A 54 5.58 -3.45 -4.97
C ILE A 54 4.28 -2.66 -4.82
N LYS A 55 4.37 -1.44 -4.31
CA LYS A 55 3.20 -0.58 -4.09
C LYS A 55 3.57 0.89 -4.19
N SER A 56 2.83 1.58 -5.06
CA SER A 56 2.85 3.04 -5.19
C SER A 56 1.74 3.66 -4.36
N ILE A 57 2.04 4.76 -3.67
CA ILE A 57 1.04 5.61 -3.02
C ILE A 57 1.10 7.02 -3.60
N ILE A 58 -0.07 7.64 -3.74
CA ILE A 58 -0.20 9.05 -4.07
C ILE A 58 -0.45 9.80 -2.77
N SER A 59 0.43 10.77 -2.47
CA SER A 59 0.32 11.66 -1.33
C SER A 59 -0.33 12.96 -1.77
N PHE A 60 -1.34 13.38 -1.02
CA PHE A 60 -2.15 14.54 -1.35
C PHE A 60 -1.64 15.85 -0.76
N GLY A 61 -0.65 15.83 0.14
CA GLY A 61 0.02 17.03 0.66
C GLY A 61 -0.90 17.96 1.42
#